data_AF-A0A1E4HNJ9-F1
#
_entry.id   AF-A0A1E4HNJ9-F1
#
_cell.length_a   1.000
_cell.length_b   1.000
_cell.length_c   1.000
_cell.angle_alpha   90.00
_cell.angle_beta   90.00
_cell.angle_gamma   90.00
#
_symmetry.space_group_name_H-M   'P 1'
#
loop_
_entity.id
_entity.type
_entity.pdbx_description
1 polymer ?
#
loop_
_entity_poly.entity_id
_entity_poly.type
_entity_poly.pdbx_seq_one_letter_code
_entity_poly.pdbx_strand_id
1 'polypeptide(L)'
;MSPGKYDNHQGNESSELSQEDVENALEEALELDTQSQIFLEMRKQNLELLKIAAKVAGYSGDHPPLKPGDVKNALRNIWDIYSEVYTWVDPEESQEDEEMEEEED
;
A
#
# COMPACT_ATOMS: atom_id res chain seq x y z
N MET A 1 -10.38 58.74 47.27
CA MET A 1 -11.54 58.79 46.36
C MET A 1 -11.00 58.79 44.93
N SER A 2 -11.23 57.70 44.18
CA SER A 2 -11.02 57.64 42.72
C SER A 2 -12.19 58.33 42.00
N PRO A 3 -12.00 58.68 40.73
CA PRO A 3 -12.76 57.98 39.71
C PRO A 3 -11.84 57.44 38.60
N GLY A 4 -12.00 56.15 38.31
CA GLY A 4 -11.30 55.46 37.26
C GLY A 4 -11.78 55.87 35.87
N LYS A 5 -10.86 55.86 34.92
CA LYS A 5 -11.17 55.57 33.52
C LYS A 5 -10.37 54.35 33.13
N TYR A 6 -11.12 53.28 32.92
CA TYR A 6 -10.73 52.08 32.24
C TYR A 6 -10.37 52.47 30.81
N ASP A 7 -9.17 52.10 30.35
CA ASP A 7 -8.96 51.89 28.92
C ASP A 7 -8.54 50.44 28.74
N ASN A 8 -9.59 49.62 28.63
CA ASN A 8 -9.49 48.19 28.40
C ASN A 8 -9.36 47.99 26.89
N HIS A 9 -8.14 48.09 26.37
CA HIS A 9 -7.83 47.52 25.06
C HIS A 9 -7.42 46.04 25.24
N GLN A 10 -8.36 45.23 25.75
CA GLN A 10 -8.41 43.82 25.36
C GLN A 10 -8.93 43.80 23.93
N GLY A 11 -8.01 43.98 22.98
CA GLY A 11 -8.19 43.50 21.62
C GLY A 11 -8.35 42.00 21.71
N ASN A 12 -9.59 41.55 21.76
CA ASN A 12 -9.98 40.18 21.48
C ASN A 12 -9.54 39.89 20.04
N GLU A 13 -8.30 39.43 19.87
CA GLU A 13 -7.90 38.66 18.69
C GLU A 13 -8.66 37.34 18.77
N SER A 14 -9.96 37.39 18.48
CA SER A 14 -10.64 36.25 17.90
C SER A 14 -9.86 35.98 16.62
N SER A 15 -8.96 35.00 16.68
CA SER A 15 -8.38 34.36 15.52
C SER A 15 -9.55 33.74 14.76
N GLU A 16 -10.25 34.54 13.96
CA GLU A 16 -11.17 34.05 12.95
C GLU A 16 -10.30 33.25 11.99
N LEU A 17 -10.27 31.93 12.16
CA LEU A 17 -9.72 31.01 11.17
C LEU A 17 -10.29 31.45 9.83
N SER A 18 -9.42 31.82 8.89
CA SER A 18 -9.89 32.27 7.60
C SER A 18 -10.64 31.10 6.94
N GLN A 19 -11.62 31.40 6.10
CA GLN A 19 -12.34 30.36 5.38
C GLN A 19 -11.38 29.45 4.58
N GLU A 20 -10.26 30.01 4.14
CA GLU A 20 -9.15 29.32 3.50
C GLU A 20 -8.39 28.40 4.47
N ASP A 21 -8.14 28.81 5.71
CA ASP A 21 -7.55 27.93 6.75
C ASP A 21 -8.45 26.73 7.08
N VAL A 22 -9.78 26.93 7.06
CA VAL A 22 -10.76 25.86 7.28
C VAL A 22 -10.81 24.90 6.09
N GLU A 23 -10.75 25.43 4.87
CA GLU A 23 -10.73 24.64 3.63
C GLU A 23 -9.44 23.82 3.50
N ASN A 24 -8.28 24.43 3.79
CA ASN A 24 -6.98 23.75 3.80
C ASN A 24 -6.93 22.65 4.88
N ALA A 25 -7.43 22.91 6.09
CA ALA A 25 -7.47 21.91 7.16
C ALA A 25 -8.43 20.73 6.84
N LEU A 26 -9.50 20.99 6.09
CA LEU A 26 -10.43 19.96 5.64
C LEU A 26 -9.81 19.10 4.53
N GLU A 27 -9.09 19.71 3.58
CA GLU A 27 -8.36 19.00 2.53
C GLU A 27 -7.25 18.12 3.13
N GLU A 28 -6.43 18.65 4.05
CA GLU A 28 -5.39 17.89 4.74
C GLU A 28 -5.98 16.72 5.54
N ALA A 29 -7.13 16.90 6.19
CA ALA A 29 -7.80 15.82 6.91
C ALA A 29 -8.31 14.71 5.98
N LEU A 30 -8.81 15.06 4.79
CA LEU A 30 -9.25 14.09 3.78
C LEU A 30 -8.07 13.35 3.14
N GLU A 31 -6.96 14.04 2.90
CA GLU A 31 -5.71 13.42 2.45
C GLU A 31 -5.13 12.47 3.51
N LEU A 32 -5.15 12.86 4.78
CA LEU A 32 -4.71 12.00 5.89
C LEU A 32 -5.60 10.76 6.05
N ASP A 33 -6.91 10.90 5.88
CA ASP A 33 -7.84 9.76 5.93
C ASP A 33 -7.60 8.80 4.76
N THR A 34 -7.47 9.32 3.55
CA THR A 34 -7.17 8.50 2.36
C THR A 34 -5.80 7.84 2.45
N GLN A 35 -4.75 8.53 2.90
CA GLN A 35 -3.44 7.93 3.16
C GLN A 35 -3.50 6.84 4.23
N SER A 36 -4.27 7.06 5.30
CA SER A 36 -4.49 6.07 6.36
C SER A 36 -5.19 4.82 5.81
N GLN A 37 -6.19 4.99 4.94
CA GLN A 37 -6.87 3.88 4.26
C GLN A 37 -5.92 3.10 3.35
N ILE A 38 -5.08 3.79 2.56
CA ILE A 38 -4.06 3.15 1.71
C ILE A 38 -3.11 2.31 2.55
N PHE A 39 -2.61 2.85 3.67
CA PHE A 39 -1.71 2.12 4.56
C PHE A 39 -2.37 0.87 5.16
N LEU A 40 -3.63 0.99 5.57
CA LEU A 40 -4.37 -0.15 6.13
C LEU A 40 -4.63 -1.24 5.08
N GLU A 41 -4.95 -0.87 3.85
CA GLU A 41 -5.15 -1.84 2.77
C GLU A 41 -3.83 -2.52 2.39
N MET A 42 -2.72 -1.79 2.29
CA MET A 42 -1.40 -2.39 2.09
C MET A 42 -1.03 -3.35 3.23
N ARG A 43 -1.35 -2.98 4.48
CA ARG A 43 -1.09 -3.86 5.63
C ARG A 43 -1.94 -5.13 5.58
N LYS A 44 -3.19 -5.01 5.13
CA LYS A 44 -4.08 -6.16 4.92
C LYS A 44 -3.55 -7.08 3.82
N GLN A 45 -3.13 -6.52 2.68
CA GLN A 45 -2.48 -7.27 1.60
C GLN A 45 -1.21 -7.99 2.09
N ASN A 46 -0.37 -7.32 2.87
CA ASN A 46 0.83 -7.94 3.47
C ASN A 46 0.49 -9.12 4.39
N LEU A 47 -0.56 -9.00 5.20
CA LEU A 47 -1.03 -10.10 6.06
C LEU A 47 -1.58 -11.27 5.24
N GLU A 48 -2.29 -11.00 4.16
CA GLU A 48 -2.78 -12.03 3.24
C GLU A 48 -1.64 -12.77 2.54
N LEU A 49 -0.61 -12.04 2.07
CA LEU A 49 0.60 -12.63 1.50
C LEU A 49 1.31 -13.54 2.50
N LEU A 50 1.48 -13.09 3.75
CA LEU A 50 2.08 -13.92 4.81
C LEU A 50 1.27 -15.17 5.09
N LYS A 51 -0.07 -15.09 5.07
CA LYS A 51 -0.96 -16.23 5.25
C LYS A 51 -0.83 -17.23 4.10
N ILE A 52 -0.70 -16.75 2.87
CA ILE A 52 -0.46 -17.60 1.69
C ILE A 52 0.91 -18.26 1.79
N ALA A 53 1.95 -17.50 2.13
CA ALA A 53 3.30 -18.04 2.30
C ALA A 53 3.35 -19.12 3.38
N ALA A 54 2.67 -18.91 4.52
CA ALA A 54 2.58 -19.90 5.60
C ALA A 54 1.86 -21.18 5.17
N LYS A 55 0.85 -21.06 4.29
CA LYS A 55 0.18 -22.21 3.70
C LYS A 55 1.09 -22.95 2.73
N VAL A 56 1.66 -22.25 1.76
CA VAL A 56 2.57 -22.83 0.74
C VAL A 56 3.77 -23.50 1.38
N ALA A 57 4.36 -22.89 2.41
CA ALA A 57 5.46 -23.45 3.16
C ALA A 57 5.07 -24.65 4.05
N GLY A 58 3.78 -25.00 4.13
CA GLY A 58 3.26 -26.13 4.91
C GLY A 58 3.31 -25.95 6.43
N TYR A 59 3.52 -24.71 6.92
CA TYR A 59 3.38 -24.38 8.34
C TYR A 59 1.91 -24.26 8.77
N SER A 60 0.99 -24.18 7.79
CA SER A 60 -0.45 -24.22 7.99
C SER A 60 -1.13 -24.91 6.79
N GLY A 61 -2.29 -25.55 6.98
CA GLY A 61 -3.02 -26.26 5.91
C GLY A 61 -2.85 -27.77 5.93
N ASP A 62 -3.34 -28.45 4.89
CA ASP A 62 -3.49 -29.91 4.84
C ASP A 62 -2.24 -30.66 4.36
N HIS A 63 -1.19 -29.93 3.94
CA HIS A 63 0.04 -30.52 3.41
C HIS A 63 1.26 -30.15 4.26
N PRO A 64 2.19 -31.11 4.49
CA PRO A 64 3.41 -30.84 5.24
C PRO A 64 4.36 -29.90 4.47
N PRO A 65 5.34 -29.28 5.16
CA PRO A 65 6.37 -28.48 4.52
C PRO A 65 7.11 -29.28 3.44
N LEU A 66 7.40 -28.63 2.32
CA LEU A 66 8.25 -29.21 1.28
C LEU A 66 9.63 -29.53 1.83
N LYS A 67 10.18 -30.69 1.46
CA LYS A 67 11.57 -31.02 1.80
C LYS A 67 12.49 -30.06 1.05
N PRO A 68 13.65 -29.65 1.63
CA PRO A 68 14.55 -28.70 0.99
C PRO A 68 14.97 -29.06 -0.45
N GLY A 69 15.08 -30.35 -0.77
CA GLY A 69 15.41 -30.82 -2.12
C GLY A 69 14.28 -30.68 -3.15
N ASP A 70 13.04 -30.59 -2.70
CA ASP A 70 11.85 -30.58 -3.57
C ASP A 70 11.39 -29.15 -3.91
N VAL A 71 11.85 -28.15 -3.15
CA VAL A 71 11.45 -26.74 -3.31
C VAL A 71 11.75 -26.21 -4.71
N LYS A 72 12.96 -26.47 -5.23
CA LYS A 72 13.36 -25.97 -6.55
C LYS A 72 12.47 -26.53 -7.67
N ASN A 73 12.13 -27.81 -7.59
CA ASN A 73 11.29 -28.47 -8.58
C ASN A 73 9.83 -28.00 -8.46
N ALA A 74 9.32 -27.84 -7.24
CA ALA A 74 7.99 -27.31 -6.99
C ALA A 74 7.83 -25.87 -7.51
N LEU A 75 8.82 -24.99 -7.26
CA LEU A 75 8.81 -23.62 -7.77
C LEU A 75 8.85 -23.57 -9.30
N ARG A 76 9.62 -24.46 -9.94
CA ARG A 76 9.64 -24.56 -11.41
C ARG A 76 8.28 -24.97 -11.97
N ASN A 77 7.65 -25.99 -11.41
CA ASN A 77 6.32 -26.41 -11.84
C ASN A 77 5.26 -25.32 -11.64
N ILE A 78 5.33 -24.56 -10.53
CA ILE A 78 4.43 -23.43 -10.29
C ILE A 78 4.67 -22.34 -11.33
N TRP A 79 5.93 -22.02 -11.61
CA TRP A 79 6.31 -21.03 -12.62
C TRP A 79 5.77 -21.42 -14.00
N ASP A 80 5.98 -22.65 -14.44
CA ASP A 80 5.54 -23.13 -15.76
C ASP A 80 4.01 -22.98 -15.92
N ILE A 81 3.24 -23.31 -14.88
CA ILE A 81 1.77 -23.13 -14.87
C ILE A 81 1.41 -21.64 -14.88
N TYR A 82 2.09 -20.83 -14.07
CA TYR A 82 1.82 -19.40 -14.00
C TYR A 82 2.10 -18.70 -15.33
N SER A 83 3.23 -19.00 -15.99
CA SER A 83 3.58 -18.42 -17.29
C SER A 83 2.56 -18.81 -18.37
N GLU A 84 2.09 -20.07 -18.38
CA GLU A 84 1.06 -20.50 -19.34
C GLU A 84 -0.26 -19.75 -19.13
N VAL A 85 -0.68 -19.62 -17.87
CA VAL A 85 -1.89 -18.85 -17.53
C VAL A 85 -1.72 -17.37 -17.85
N TYR A 86 -0.55 -16.80 -17.60
CA TYR A 86 -0.25 -15.40 -17.88
C TYR A 86 -0.36 -15.07 -19.37
N THR A 87 0.26 -15.89 -20.22
CA THR A 87 0.14 -15.79 -21.69
C THR A 87 -1.31 -15.92 -22.18
N TRP A 88 -2.17 -16.68 -21.47
CA TRP A 88 -3.59 -16.77 -21.82
C TRP A 88 -4.40 -15.55 -21.39
N VAL A 89 -4.05 -14.95 -20.25
CA VAL A 89 -4.76 -13.80 -19.68
C VAL A 89 -4.39 -12.51 -20.41
N ASP A 90 -3.11 -12.34 -20.71
CA ASP A 90 -2.59 -11.17 -21.43
C ASP A 90 -1.55 -11.60 -22.48
N PRO A 91 -2.01 -12.00 -23.68
CA PRO A 91 -1.12 -12.45 -24.74
C PRO A 91 -0.28 -11.33 -25.35
N GLU A 92 -0.65 -10.06 -25.17
CA GLU A 92 0.07 -8.91 -25.72
C GLU A 92 1.29 -8.57 -24.85
N GLU A 93 1.17 -8.58 -23.53
CA GLU A 93 2.30 -8.37 -22.60
C GLU A 93 3.35 -9.49 -22.68
N SER A 94 2.91 -10.74 -22.94
CA SER A 94 3.83 -11.88 -23.11
C SER A 94 4.70 -11.84 -24.38
N GLN A 95 4.35 -10.99 -25.37
CA GLN A 95 5.14 -10.82 -26.60
C GLN A 95 6.24 -9.77 -26.44
N GLU A 96 6.18 -8.90 -25.43
CA GLU A 96 7.17 -7.84 -25.21
C GLU A 96 8.47 -8.36 -24.56
N ASP A 97 8.44 -9.52 -23.90
CA ASP A 97 9.62 -10.16 -23.28
C ASP A 97 10.49 -10.98 -24.26
N GLU A 98 10.03 -11.22 -25.50
CA GLU A 98 10.79 -11.94 -26.54
C GLU A 98 11.68 -11.02 -27.40
N GLU A 99 11.66 -9.69 -27.22
CA GLU A 99 12.46 -8.72 -28.00
C GLU A 99 13.73 -8.20 -27.28
N MET A 100 14.30 -8.95 -26.33
CA MET A 100 15.60 -8.62 -25.70
C MET A 100 16.64 -9.74 -25.83
N GLU A 101 16.82 -10.26 -27.04
CA GLU A 101 18.08 -10.89 -27.44
C GLU A 101 18.75 -10.08 -28.55
N GLU A 102 20.04 -9.77 -28.32
CA GLU A 102 21.06 -9.18 -29.21
C GLU A 102 21.42 -7.69 -29.00
N GLU A 103 22.40 -7.43 -28.12
CA GLU A 103 23.62 -6.73 -28.53
C GLU A 103 24.85 -7.39 -27.88
N GLU A 104 25.78 -7.83 -28.73
CA GLU A 104 27.05 -8.50 -28.44
C GLU A 104 28.08 -7.58 -27.75
N ASP A 105 28.80 -8.10 -26.74
CA ASP A 105 30.30 -8.09 -26.67
C ASP A 105 30.81 -9.07 -25.59
#